data_AF-A0A1M6ID49-F1
#
_entry.id   AF-A0A1M6ID49-F1
#
_cell.length_a   1.000
_cell.length_b   1.000
_cell.length_c   1.000
_cell.angle_alpha   90.00
_cell.angle_beta   90.00
_cell.angle_gamma   90.00
#
_symmetry.space_group_name_H-M   'P 1'
#
loop_
_entity.id
_entity.type
_entity.pdbx_description
1 polymer ?
#
loop_
_entity_poly.entity_id
_entity_poly.type
_entity_poly.pdbx_seq_one_letter_code
_entity_poly.pdbx_strand_id
1 'polypeptide(L)'
;MQPVHFDQALRNIYNRDQRFRPEAFEFLKQALDYTVTDHEKNNAISGQHVTASQLLSGFRDLALKEFGPMAATLFEEWGITSCEDIGDMVFMLIDEGMFGKQDSDSRDDFQNIYDFQEVFVEPFLPKSAKIAR
;
A
#
# COMPACT_ATOMS: atom_id res chain seq x y z
N MET A 1 4.29 9.50 15.67
CA MET A 1 3.85 8.21 16.22
C MET A 1 4.93 7.67 17.14
N GLN A 2 4.61 7.25 18.36
CA GLN A 2 5.57 6.50 19.19
C GLN A 2 5.57 5.02 18.73
N PRO A 3 6.73 4.37 18.57
CA PRO A 3 6.84 3.02 17.99
C PRO A 3 6.02 1.96 18.75
N VAL A 4 5.93 2.08 20.07
CA VAL A 4 5.19 1.15 20.95
C VAL A 4 3.69 1.08 20.62
N HIS A 5 3.10 2.16 20.10
CA HIS A 5 1.68 2.17 19.74
C HIS A 5 1.38 1.43 18.44
N PHE A 6 2.32 1.44 17.48
CA PHE A 6 2.12 0.77 16.19
C PHE A 6 2.21 -0.75 16.33
N ASP A 7 3.20 -1.27 17.05
CA ASP A 7 3.32 -2.72 17.31
C ASP A 7 2.08 -3.28 18.02
N GLN A 8 1.49 -2.51 18.94
CA GLN A 8 0.27 -2.93 19.62
C GLN A 8 -0.94 -2.94 18.68
N ALA A 9 -1.06 -1.93 17.81
CA ALA A 9 -2.10 -1.89 16.78
C ALA A 9 -2.00 -3.10 15.83
N LEU A 10 -0.78 -3.43 15.36
CA LEU A 10 -0.56 -4.60 14.51
C LEU A 10 -0.97 -5.91 15.19
N ARG A 11 -0.63 -6.07 16.47
CA ARG A 11 -1.05 -7.24 17.25
C ARG A 11 -2.57 -7.34 17.38
N ASN A 12 -3.24 -6.21 17.61
CA ASN A 12 -4.70 -6.17 17.71
C ASN A 12 -5.35 -6.53 16.37
N ILE A 13 -4.85 -5.97 15.27
CA ILE A 13 -5.31 -6.29 13.91
C ILE A 13 -5.10 -7.76 13.62
N TYR A 14 -3.89 -8.29 13.83
CA TYR A 14 -3.57 -9.70 13.57
C TYR A 14 -4.43 -10.69 14.39
N ASN A 15 -4.84 -10.30 15.60
CA ASN A 15 -5.76 -11.13 16.41
C ASN A 15 -7.21 -11.12 15.89
N ARG A 16 -7.61 -10.10 15.13
CA ARG A 16 -8.96 -9.98 14.55
C ARG A 16 -9.03 -10.50 13.12
N ASP A 17 -7.99 -10.23 12.34
CA ASP A 17 -7.91 -10.51 10.92
C ASP A 17 -6.49 -10.93 10.54
N GLN A 18 -6.36 -12.15 10.02
CA GLN A 18 -5.09 -12.78 9.64
C GLN A 18 -4.91 -12.83 8.12
N ARG A 19 -5.75 -12.13 7.34
CA ARG A 19 -5.62 -12.06 5.88
C ARG A 19 -4.29 -11.47 5.44
N PHE A 20 -3.79 -10.49 6.19
CA PHE A 20 -2.55 -9.78 5.89
C PHE A 20 -1.45 -10.11 6.89
N ARG A 21 -0.24 -10.31 6.36
CA ARG A 21 0.94 -10.51 7.21
C ARG A 21 1.38 -9.22 7.90
N PRO A 22 1.99 -9.25 9.10
CA PRO A 22 2.49 -8.06 9.78
C PRO A 22 3.44 -7.20 8.91
N GLU A 23 4.28 -7.85 8.11
CA GLU A 23 5.22 -7.19 7.19
C GLU A 23 4.51 -6.32 6.14
N ALA A 24 3.29 -6.68 5.76
CA ALA A 24 2.45 -5.91 4.86
C ALA A 24 2.16 -4.51 5.42
N PHE A 25 1.81 -4.44 6.71
CA PHE A 25 1.48 -3.18 7.38
C PHE A 25 2.72 -2.32 7.64
N GLU A 26 3.86 -2.95 7.92
CA GLU A 26 5.14 -2.24 8.00
C GLU A 26 5.48 -1.58 6.65
N PHE A 27 5.33 -2.32 5.57
CA PHE A 27 5.55 -1.79 4.22
C PHE A 27 4.54 -0.69 3.86
N LEU A 28 3.26 -0.85 4.21
CA LEU A 28 2.24 0.18 4.01
C LEU A 28 2.61 1.49 4.72
N LYS A 29 3.13 1.41 5.95
CA LYS A 29 3.61 2.59 6.68
C LYS A 29 4.77 3.25 5.93
N GLN A 30 5.72 2.48 5.44
CA GLN A 30 6.85 3.01 4.65
C GLN A 30 6.38 3.65 3.35
N ALA A 31 5.42 3.04 2.66
CA ALA A 31 4.80 3.59 1.45
C ALA A 31 4.09 4.92 1.72
N LEU A 32 3.39 5.04 2.84
CA LEU A 32 2.77 6.31 3.25
C LEU A 32 3.82 7.38 3.52
N ASP A 33 4.86 7.07 4.31
CA ASP A 33 5.98 7.98 4.60
C ASP A 33 6.68 8.43 3.30
N TYR A 34 6.88 7.49 2.36
CA TYR A 34 7.43 7.75 1.02
C TYR A 34 6.54 8.71 0.22
N THR A 35 5.23 8.46 0.19
CA THR A 35 4.25 9.27 -0.55
C THR A 35 4.19 10.69 0.01
N VAL A 36 4.17 10.86 1.33
CA VAL A 36 4.19 12.17 1.98
C VAL A 36 5.48 12.91 1.66
N THR A 37 6.63 12.25 1.77
CA THR A 37 7.95 12.87 1.51
C THR A 37 8.12 13.28 0.06
N ASP A 38 7.64 12.46 -0.88
CA ASP A 38 7.68 12.78 -2.31
C ASP A 38 6.75 13.97 -2.62
N HIS A 39 5.56 13.97 -2.02
CA HIS A 39 4.61 15.08 -2.18
C HIS A 39 5.15 16.40 -1.61
N GLU A 40 5.81 16.40 -0.45
CA GLU A 40 6.44 17.60 0.12
C GLU A 40 7.57 18.16 -0.75
N LYS A 41 8.29 17.30 -1.47
CA LYS A 41 9.35 17.72 -2.40
C LYS A 41 8.80 18.30 -3.69
N ASN A 42 7.67 17.76 -4.18
CA ASN A 42 7.10 18.11 -5.47
C ASN A 42 6.00 19.18 -5.38
N ASN A 43 5.34 19.35 -4.23
CA ASN A 43 4.31 20.35 -3.96
C ASN A 43 4.52 20.96 -2.57
N ALA A 44 4.64 22.29 -2.51
CA ALA A 44 4.85 23.08 -1.29
C ALA A 44 3.60 23.15 -0.38
N ILE A 45 3.01 22.01 -0.02
CA ILE A 45 1.84 21.94 0.87
C ILE A 45 2.13 20.97 2.00
N SER A 46 2.59 21.53 3.12
CA SER A 46 2.82 20.82 4.36
C SER A 46 1.49 20.42 5.01
N GLY A 47 1.33 19.14 5.34
CA GLY A 47 0.25 18.64 6.19
C GLY A 47 -1.04 18.19 5.49
N GLN A 48 -0.99 17.85 4.20
CA GLN A 48 -2.18 17.46 3.46
C GLN A 48 -2.40 15.94 3.48
N HIS A 49 -3.64 15.57 3.79
CA HIS A 49 -4.20 14.22 3.65
C HIS A 49 -3.78 13.55 2.35
N VAL A 50 -3.33 12.31 2.43
CA VAL A 50 -2.94 11.52 1.25
C VAL A 50 -4.18 10.81 0.72
N THR A 51 -4.54 11.05 -0.54
CA THR A 51 -5.67 10.35 -1.17
C THR A 51 -5.33 8.89 -1.43
N ALA A 52 -6.34 8.03 -1.57
CA ALA A 52 -6.13 6.62 -1.92
C ALA A 52 -5.27 6.45 -3.19
N SER A 53 -5.53 7.26 -4.22
CA SER A 53 -4.76 7.26 -5.48
C SER A 53 -3.29 7.64 -5.29
N GLN A 54 -3.00 8.64 -4.45
CA GLN A 54 -1.64 9.05 -4.14
C GLN A 54 -0.90 7.95 -3.37
N LEU A 55 -1.55 7.39 -2.34
CA LEU A 55 -0.99 6.30 -1.55
C LEU A 55 -0.70 5.08 -2.43
N LEU A 56 -1.63 4.68 -3.29
CA LEU A 56 -1.46 3.51 -4.16
C LEU A 56 -0.36 3.74 -5.21
N SER A 57 -0.21 4.97 -5.73
CA SER A 57 0.91 5.31 -6.60
C SER A 57 2.24 5.24 -5.86
N GLY A 58 2.35 5.85 -4.67
CA GLY A 58 3.58 5.81 -3.90
C GLY A 58 3.93 4.40 -3.39
N PHE A 59 2.92 3.60 -3.06
CA PHE A 59 3.07 2.18 -2.73
C PHE A 59 3.68 1.39 -3.89
N ARG A 60 3.13 1.55 -5.10
CA ARG A 60 3.69 0.94 -6.31
C ARG A 60 5.14 1.38 -6.53
N ASP A 61 5.38 2.68 -6.50
CA ASP A 61 6.68 3.24 -6.85
C ASP A 61 7.75 2.81 -5.85
N LEU A 62 7.41 2.76 -4.55
CA LEU A 62 8.29 2.21 -3.52
C LEU A 62 8.55 0.71 -3.73
N ALA A 63 7.51 -0.06 -4.02
CA ALA A 63 7.63 -1.51 -4.21
C ALA A 63 8.52 -1.88 -5.41
N LEU A 64 8.35 -1.17 -6.53
CA LEU A 64 9.19 -1.36 -7.71
C LEU A 64 10.63 -0.90 -7.45
N LYS A 65 10.83 0.12 -6.62
CA LYS A 65 12.15 0.61 -6.24
C LYS A 65 12.90 -0.35 -5.32
N GLU A 66 12.22 -0.97 -4.35
CA GLU A 66 12.86 -1.86 -3.38
C GLU A 66 12.97 -3.31 -3.87
N PHE A 67 11.92 -3.82 -4.50
CA PHE A 67 11.80 -5.24 -4.84
C PHE A 67 11.79 -5.52 -6.34
N GLY A 68 11.48 -4.50 -7.16
CA GLY A 68 11.38 -4.63 -8.62
C GLY A 68 10.44 -5.78 -9.02
N PRO A 69 10.91 -6.78 -9.80
CA PRO A 69 10.07 -7.90 -10.23
C PRO A 69 9.60 -8.81 -9.09
N MET A 70 10.26 -8.79 -7.93
CA MET A 70 9.86 -9.63 -6.78
C MET A 70 8.70 -9.04 -5.99
N ALA A 71 8.29 -7.80 -6.28
CA ALA A 71 7.17 -7.15 -5.58
C ALA A 71 5.89 -8.01 -5.64
N ALA A 72 5.56 -8.57 -6.81
CA ALA A 72 4.39 -9.42 -6.99
C ALA A 72 4.41 -10.65 -6.07
N THR A 73 5.55 -11.35 -5.97
CA THR A 73 5.70 -12.53 -5.11
C THR A 73 5.59 -12.17 -3.63
N LEU A 74 6.19 -11.05 -3.21
CA LEU A 74 6.09 -10.61 -1.81
C LEU A 74 4.65 -10.25 -1.43
N PHE A 75 3.92 -9.58 -2.33
CA PHE A 75 2.53 -9.22 -2.09
C PHE A 75 1.63 -10.43 -1.97
N GLU A 76 1.79 -11.44 -2.83
CA GLU A 76 1.07 -12.71 -2.71
C GLU A 76 1.36 -13.40 -1.36
N GLU A 77 2.63 -13.47 -0.96
CA GLU A 77 3.04 -14.01 0.34
C GLU A 77 2.49 -13.22 1.53
N TRP A 78 2.28 -11.91 1.36
CA TRP A 78 1.72 -11.02 2.38
C TRP A 78 0.20 -10.96 2.40
N GLY A 79 -0.46 -11.65 1.46
CA GLY A 79 -1.91 -11.66 1.31
C GLY A 79 -2.48 -10.44 0.60
N ILE A 80 -1.65 -9.66 -0.10
CA ILE A 80 -2.06 -8.50 -0.90
C ILE A 80 -2.16 -8.94 -2.36
N THR A 81 -3.36 -8.90 -2.91
CA THR A 81 -3.63 -9.29 -4.30
C THR A 81 -4.18 -8.15 -5.14
N SER A 82 -4.69 -7.09 -4.50
CA SER A 82 -5.30 -5.97 -5.20
C SER A 82 -5.14 -4.63 -4.49
N CYS A 83 -5.56 -3.55 -5.15
CA CYS A 83 -5.61 -2.23 -4.54
C CYS A 83 -6.63 -2.18 -3.38
N GLU A 84 -7.73 -2.93 -3.48
CA GLU A 84 -8.74 -3.00 -2.43
C GLU A 84 -8.18 -3.60 -1.13
N ASP A 85 -7.28 -4.58 -1.22
CA ASP A 85 -6.60 -5.17 -0.06
C ASP A 85 -5.78 -4.11 0.70
N ILE A 86 -5.07 -3.24 -0.03
CA ILE A 86 -4.33 -2.12 0.56
C ILE A 86 -5.31 -1.14 1.24
N GLY A 87 -6.46 -0.89 0.62
CA GLY A 87 -7.54 -0.10 1.22
C GLY A 87 -8.01 -0.70 2.54
N ASP A 88 -8.32 -2.01 2.56
CA ASP A 88 -8.70 -2.73 3.77
C ASP A 88 -7.65 -2.57 4.88
N MET A 89 -6.36 -2.72 4.55
CA MET A 89 -5.27 -2.51 5.51
C MET A 89 -5.22 -1.08 6.07
N VAL A 90 -5.44 -0.06 5.24
CA VAL A 90 -5.52 1.35 5.67
C VAL A 90 -6.68 1.54 6.64
N PHE A 91 -7.86 1.01 6.32
CA PHE A 91 -9.03 1.12 7.20
C PHE A 91 -8.84 0.35 8.52
N MET A 92 -8.18 -0.80 8.51
CA MET A 92 -7.82 -1.50 9.76
C MET A 92 -6.92 -0.66 10.67
N LEU A 93 -5.98 0.09 10.08
CA LEU A 93 -5.11 1.01 10.83
C LEU A 93 -5.85 2.27 11.30
N ILE A 94 -6.82 2.76 10.53
CA ILE A 94 -7.75 3.83 10.97
C ILE A 94 -8.56 3.38 12.19
N ASP A 95 -9.08 2.15 12.16
CA ASP A 95 -9.89 1.60 13.26
C ASP A 95 -9.07 1.44 14.56
N GLU A 96 -7.75 1.22 14.46
CA GLU A 96 -6.82 1.25 15.60
C GLU A 96 -6.37 2.67 16.01
N GLY A 97 -6.86 3.71 15.33
CA GLY A 97 -6.50 5.11 15.61
C GLY A 97 -5.07 5.47 15.17
N MET A 98 -4.45 4.68 14.30
CA MET A 98 -3.10 4.96 13.79
C MET A 98 -3.11 6.04 12.71
N PHE A 99 -4.18 6.11 11.92
CA PHE A 99 -4.36 7.10 10.86
C PHE A 99 -5.63 7.93 11.09
N GLY A 100 -5.59 9.18 10.63
CA GLY A 100 -6.76 10.05 10.59
C GLY A 100 -7.65 9.66 9.41
N LYS A 101 -8.98 9.69 9.63
CA LYS A 101 -9.99 9.48 8.59
C LYS A 101 -10.66 10.80 8.24
N GLN A 102 -10.94 11.03 6.96
CA GLN A 102 -11.86 12.06 6.51
C GLN A 102 -13.25 11.46 6.23
N ASP A 103 -14.30 12.26 6.42
CA ASP A 103 -15.67 11.81 6.17
C ASP A 103 -15.92 11.39 4.70
N SER A 104 -15.09 11.89 3.78
CA SER A 104 -15.11 11.51 2.37
C SER A 104 -14.39 10.21 2.05
N ASP A 105 -13.56 9.67 2.95
CA ASP A 105 -12.75 8.48 2.65
C ASP A 105 -13.63 7.22 2.65
N SER A 106 -13.64 6.53 1.52
CA SER A 106 -14.31 5.24 1.31
C SER A 106 -13.32 4.14 0.93
N ARG A 107 -13.66 2.89 1.25
CA ARG A 107 -12.95 1.71 0.73
C ARG A 107 -13.04 1.65 -0.80
N ASP A 108 -14.12 2.18 -1.37
CA ASP A 108 -14.31 2.24 -2.82
C ASP A 108 -13.28 3.13 -3.53
N ASP A 109 -12.64 4.07 -2.82
CA ASP A 109 -11.59 4.91 -3.39
C ASP A 109 -10.34 4.13 -3.78
N PHE A 110 -10.22 2.88 -3.32
CA PHE A 110 -9.12 1.98 -3.63
C PHE A 110 -9.45 1.02 -4.79
N GLN A 111 -10.67 1.06 -5.32
CA GLN A 111 -11.08 0.14 -6.38
C GLN A 111 -10.54 0.56 -7.75
N ASN A 112 -10.15 -0.43 -8.56
CA ASN A 112 -9.82 -0.26 -9.99
C ASN A 112 -8.75 0.82 -10.29
N ILE A 113 -7.80 1.09 -9.38
CA ILE A 113 -6.73 2.07 -9.66
C ILE A 113 -5.70 1.51 -10.64
N TYR A 114 -5.19 0.31 -10.38
CA TYR A 114 -4.33 -0.43 -11.31
C TYR A 114 -4.39 -1.92 -11.04
N ASP A 115 -4.02 -2.70 -12.05
CA ASP A 115 -3.88 -4.15 -11.94
C ASP A 115 -2.46 -4.55 -11.53
N PHE A 116 -2.35 -5.50 -10.59
CA PHE A 116 -1.04 -5.94 -10.06
C PHE A 116 -0.22 -6.70 -11.10
N GLN A 117 -0.86 -7.46 -11.99
CA GLN A 117 -0.18 -8.14 -13.07
C GLN A 117 0.40 -7.14 -14.08
N GLU A 118 -0.39 -6.13 -14.47
CA GLU A 118 0.06 -5.06 -15.37
C GLU A 118 1.24 -4.25 -14.81
N VAL A 119 1.26 -4.05 -13.50
CA VAL A 119 2.23 -3.16 -12.85
C VAL A 119 3.48 -3.88 -12.34
N PHE A 120 3.32 -5.04 -11.72
CA PHE A 120 4.43 -5.75 -11.05
C PHE A 120 4.99 -6.91 -11.87
N VAL A 121 4.28 -7.39 -12.90
CA VAL A 121 4.70 -8.57 -13.68
C VAL A 121 5.02 -8.20 -15.12
N GLU A 122 4.06 -7.62 -15.85
CA GLU A 122 4.20 -7.35 -17.29
C GLU A 122 5.42 -6.49 -17.67
N PRO A 123 5.86 -5.48 -16.89
CA PRO A 123 7.03 -4.69 -17.25
C PRO A 123 8.32 -5.49 -17.27
N PHE A 124 8.37 -6.62 -16.56
CA PHE A 124 9.54 -7.47 -16.41
C PHE A 124 9.51 -8.73 -17.29
N LEU A 125 8.39 -9.01 -17.96
CA LEU A 125 8.30 -10.13 -18.89
C LEU A 125 9.17 -9.88 -20.14
N PRO A 126 9.87 -10.91 -20.65
CA PRO A 126 10.64 -10.79 -21.88
C PRO A 126 9.71 -10.46 -23.06
N LYS A 127 10.21 -9.69 -24.02
CA LYS A 127 9.43 -9.29 -25.21
C LYS A 127 8.84 -10.48 -25.98
N SER A 128 9.49 -11.63 -25.94
CA SER A 128 9.01 -12.89 -26.53
C SER A 128 7.75 -13.42 -25.85
N ALA A 129 7.56 -13.21 -24.55
CA ALA A 129 6.36 -13.62 -23.82
C ALA A 129 5.15 -12.74 -24.14
N LYS A 130 5.37 -11.46 -24.51
CA LYS A 130 4.29 -10.53 -24.87
C LYS A 130 3.68 -10.79 -26.26
N ILE A 131 4.39 -11.50 -27.13
CA ILE A 131 3.96 -11.79 -28.51
C ILE A 131 3.11 -13.08 -28.57
N ALA A 132 3.16 -13.92 -27.53
CA ALA A 132 2.49 -15.22 -27.50
C ALA A 132 1.09 -15.21 -26.85
N ARG A 133 0.57 -14.04 -26.46
CA ARG A 133 -0.78 -13.85 -25.89
C ARG A 133 -1.72 -13.23 -26.91
#